data_AF-A0A4U2YRY6-F1
#
_entry.id   AF-A0A4U2YRY6-F1
#
_cell.length_a   1.000
_cell.length_b   1.000
_cell.length_c   1.000
_cell.angle_alpha   90.00
_cell.angle_beta   90.00
_cell.angle_gamma   90.00
#
_symmetry.space_group_name_H-M   'P 1'
#
loop_
_entity.id
_entity.type
_entity.pdbx_description
1 polymer ?
#
loop_
_entity_poly.entity_id
_entity_poly.type
_entity_poly.pdbx_seq_one_letter_code
_entity_poly.pdbx_strand_id
1 'polypeptide(L)'
;MGVLLVVTGCSTLQEDADEQAARLADGALLEGLEREMQTVGATTAAQRGEAAEAWLSTPDPAITDGHGASTWVVREQEGASVTVAVYQYYESGSFFPPDQGEAVWGLTCRTYEVTREVTARSVTCPDGTPATP
;
A
#
# COMPACT_ATOMS: atom_id res chain seq x y z
N MET A 1 2.64 22.16 -37.74
CA MET A 1 2.10 20.81 -37.50
C MET A 1 3.19 19.99 -36.85
N GLY A 2 3.24 19.98 -35.53
CA GLY A 2 4.17 19.13 -34.76
C GLY A 2 3.40 17.93 -34.29
N VAL A 3 3.77 16.75 -34.77
CA VAL A 3 3.21 15.47 -34.33
C VAL A 3 3.63 15.29 -32.87
N LEU A 4 2.69 15.41 -31.93
CA LEU A 4 2.86 14.89 -30.57
C LEU A 4 2.84 13.36 -30.69
N LEU A 5 4.02 12.76 -30.69
CA LEU A 5 4.19 11.34 -30.46
C LEU A 5 3.72 11.04 -29.03
N VAL A 6 2.60 10.33 -28.94
CA VAL A 6 2.13 9.70 -27.71
C VAL A 6 3.22 8.73 -27.28
N VAL A 7 3.96 9.06 -26.23
CA VAL A 7 4.83 8.13 -25.53
C VAL A 7 3.90 7.15 -24.82
N THR A 8 3.59 6.03 -25.46
CA THR A 8 3.15 4.85 -24.73
C THR A 8 4.34 4.42 -23.89
N GLY A 9 4.37 4.85 -22.62
CA GLY A 9 5.42 4.47 -21.70
C GLY A 9 5.43 2.95 -21.57
N CYS A 10 6.54 2.31 -21.91
CA CYS A 10 6.80 0.95 -21.49
C CYS A 10 7.03 1.01 -19.98
N SER A 11 5.99 0.76 -19.18
CA SER A 11 6.18 0.49 -17.75
C SER A 11 6.98 -0.81 -17.61
N THR A 12 7.92 -0.80 -16.70
CA THR A 12 8.66 -1.99 -16.29
C THR A 12 7.79 -2.84 -15.39
N LEU A 13 8.11 -4.14 -15.32
CA LEU A 13 7.46 -5.07 -14.40
C LEU A 13 7.45 -4.59 -12.95
N GLN A 14 8.54 -3.94 -12.53
CA GLN A 14 8.66 -3.35 -11.19
C GLN A 14 7.71 -2.16 -11.01
N GLU A 15 7.60 -1.27 -11.99
CA GLU A 15 6.68 -0.12 -11.92
C GLU A 15 5.22 -0.58 -11.82
N ASP A 16 4.84 -1.62 -12.58
CA ASP A 16 3.50 -2.19 -12.49
C ASP A 16 3.25 -2.79 -11.10
N ALA A 17 4.22 -3.50 -10.53
CA ALA A 17 4.11 -4.07 -9.19
C ALA A 17 4.02 -2.99 -8.09
N ASP A 18 4.85 -1.95 -8.18
CA ASP A 18 4.84 -0.81 -7.26
C ASP A 18 3.51 -0.04 -7.35
N GLU A 19 2.93 0.08 -8.55
CA GLU A 19 1.61 0.66 -8.75
C GLU A 19 0.52 -0.18 -8.07
N GLN A 20 0.58 -1.50 -8.16
CA GLN A 20 -0.38 -2.36 -7.47
C GLN A 20 -0.25 -2.27 -5.94
N ALA A 21 0.97 -2.18 -5.42
CA ALA A 21 1.19 -1.89 -4.00
C ALA A 21 0.60 -0.53 -3.59
N ALA A 22 0.75 0.49 -4.44
CA ALA A 22 0.12 1.81 -4.25
C ALA A 22 -1.41 1.73 -4.25
N ARG A 23 -2.02 0.98 -5.16
CA ARG A 23 -3.48 0.80 -5.21
C ARG A 23 -4.01 0.09 -3.97
N LEU A 24 -3.28 -0.90 -3.43
CA LEU A 24 -3.65 -1.54 -2.17
C LEU A 24 -3.59 -0.55 -1.00
N ALA A 25 -2.53 0.26 -0.94
CA ALA A 25 -2.31 1.23 0.13
C ALA A 25 -3.33 2.38 0.10
N ASP A 26 -3.60 2.93 -1.08
CA ASP A 26 -4.50 4.07 -1.28
C ASP A 26 -5.98 3.67 -1.39
N GLY A 27 -6.25 2.37 -1.57
CA GLY A 27 -7.60 1.78 -1.63
C GLY A 27 -7.99 1.05 -0.35
N ALA A 28 -7.83 -0.27 -0.33
CA ALA A 28 -8.35 -1.13 0.73
C ALA A 28 -7.82 -0.80 2.13
N LEU A 29 -6.53 -0.45 2.25
CA LEU A 29 -5.97 -0.07 3.56
C LEU A 29 -6.51 1.28 4.05
N LEU A 30 -6.62 2.28 3.15
CA LEU A 30 -7.18 3.58 3.50
C LEU A 30 -8.66 3.48 3.92
N GLU A 31 -9.48 2.80 3.11
CA GLU A 31 -10.91 2.58 3.42
C GLU A 31 -11.11 1.78 4.72
N GLY A 32 -10.24 0.80 4.97
CA GLY A 32 -10.24 0.01 6.20
C GLY A 32 -9.94 0.86 7.43
N LEU A 33 -8.89 1.70 7.37
CA LEU A 33 -8.55 2.65 8.43
C LEU A 33 -9.68 3.66 8.69
N GLU A 34 -10.30 4.19 7.65
CA GLU A 34 -11.44 5.10 7.79
C GLU A 34 -12.59 4.47 8.57
N ARG A 35 -12.93 3.21 8.24
CA ARG A 35 -13.98 2.46 8.91
C ARG A 35 -13.62 2.12 10.36
N GLU A 36 -12.36 1.75 10.60
CA GLU A 36 -11.86 1.48 11.95
C GLU A 36 -11.96 2.74 12.81
N MET A 37 -11.53 3.88 12.30
CA MET A 37 -11.58 5.16 13.03
C MET A 37 -13.02 5.60 13.37
N GLN A 38 -14.00 5.21 12.56
CA GLN A 38 -15.42 5.44 12.86
C GLN A 38 -15.95 4.50 13.94
N THR A 39 -15.38 3.29 14.05
CA THR A 39 -15.84 2.23 14.96
C THR A 39 -15.23 2.36 16.35
N VAL A 40 -13.91 2.62 16.43
CA VAL A 40 -13.16 2.66 17.70
C VAL A 40 -13.51 3.88 18.56
N GLY A 41 -14.09 4.93 17.97
CA GLY A 41 -14.51 6.14 18.70
C GLY A 41 -13.36 6.94 19.32
N ALA A 42 -12.14 6.79 18.80
CA ALA A 42 -10.95 7.48 19.30
C ALA A 42 -11.03 9.01 19.08
N THR A 43 -10.84 9.77 20.16
CA THR A 43 -11.07 11.23 20.18
C THR A 43 -9.79 12.06 20.24
N THR A 44 -8.67 11.46 20.62
CA THR A 44 -7.36 12.14 20.69
C THR A 44 -6.43 11.64 19.58
N ALA A 45 -5.44 12.46 19.20
CA ALA A 45 -4.48 12.09 18.16
C ALA A 45 -3.72 10.80 18.50
N ALA A 46 -3.23 10.67 19.74
CA ALA A 46 -2.51 9.49 20.20
C ALA A 46 -3.38 8.22 20.13
N GLN A 47 -4.62 8.27 20.63
CA GLN A 47 -5.53 7.11 20.57
C GLN A 47 -5.85 6.69 19.13
N ARG A 48 -5.96 7.65 18.20
CA ARG A 48 -6.21 7.35 16.80
C ARG A 48 -5.00 6.69 16.15
N GLY A 49 -3.79 7.17 16.40
CA GLY A 49 -2.58 6.52 15.91
C GLY A 49 -2.37 5.13 16.50
N GLU A 50 -2.58 4.93 17.81
CA GLU A 50 -2.52 3.61 18.46
C GLU A 50 -3.55 2.63 17.86
N ALA A 51 -4.78 3.08 17.62
CA ALA A 51 -5.80 2.25 17.00
C ALA A 51 -5.48 1.93 15.53
N ALA A 52 -4.95 2.89 14.77
CA ALA A 52 -4.51 2.67 13.41
C ALA A 52 -3.33 1.69 13.32
N GLU A 53 -2.33 1.84 14.19
CA GLU A 53 -1.22 0.90 14.28
C GLU A 53 -1.69 -0.50 14.67
N ALA A 54 -2.60 -0.63 15.64
CA ALA A 54 -3.14 -1.91 16.06
C ALA A 54 -3.91 -2.61 14.93
N TRP A 55 -4.71 -1.85 14.17
CA TRP A 55 -5.44 -2.35 13.01
C TRP A 55 -4.48 -2.76 11.88
N LEU A 56 -3.53 -1.90 11.52
CA LEU A 56 -2.51 -2.18 10.50
C LEU A 56 -1.58 -3.34 10.89
N SER A 57 -1.34 -3.56 12.18
CA SER A 57 -0.53 -4.69 12.65
C SER A 57 -1.27 -6.02 12.60
N THR A 58 -2.59 -6.00 12.35
CA THR A 58 -3.43 -7.19 12.24
C THR A 58 -3.84 -7.38 10.78
N PRO A 59 -3.26 -8.33 10.04
CA PRO A 59 -3.65 -8.58 8.66
C PRO A 59 -5.14 -8.93 8.56
N ASP A 60 -5.88 -8.24 7.69
CA ASP A 60 -7.25 -8.60 7.36
C ASP A 60 -7.24 -9.57 6.16
N PRO A 61 -7.66 -10.84 6.35
CA PRO A 61 -7.71 -11.82 5.27
C PRO A 61 -8.54 -11.37 4.08
N ALA A 62 -9.59 -10.56 4.28
CA ALA A 62 -10.40 -10.05 3.18
C ALA A 62 -9.62 -9.10 2.26
N ILE A 63 -8.64 -8.38 2.82
CA ILE A 63 -7.75 -7.49 2.08
C ILE A 63 -6.62 -8.31 1.45
N THR A 64 -5.97 -9.19 2.21
CA THR A 64 -4.83 -9.96 1.69
C THR A 64 -5.26 -10.95 0.62
N ASP A 65 -6.34 -11.71 0.81
CA ASP A 65 -6.77 -12.74 -0.13
C ASP A 65 -7.37 -12.14 -1.41
N GLY A 66 -7.98 -10.95 -1.31
CA GLY A 66 -8.56 -10.23 -2.44
C GLY A 66 -7.53 -9.60 -3.38
N HIS A 67 -6.29 -9.46 -2.92
CA HIS A 67 -5.21 -8.78 -3.65
C HIS A 67 -4.04 -9.70 -4.00
N GLY A 68 -4.23 -11.03 -4.06
CA GLY A 68 -3.12 -11.97 -4.30
C GLY A 68 -2.14 -12.00 -3.13
N ALA A 69 -0.89 -12.45 -3.32
CA ALA A 69 0.09 -12.43 -2.24
C ALA A 69 0.49 -10.98 -1.91
N SER A 70 -0.19 -10.39 -0.94
CA SER A 70 0.02 -9.01 -0.49
C SER A 70 0.26 -8.99 1.02
N THR A 71 1.05 -8.02 1.48
CA THR A 71 1.33 -7.84 2.91
C THR A 71 1.79 -6.43 3.18
N TRP A 72 1.75 -6.00 4.43
CA TRP A 72 2.21 -4.69 4.84
C TRP A 72 2.79 -4.72 6.25
N VAL A 73 3.65 -3.76 6.54
CA VAL A 73 4.34 -3.66 7.83
C VAL A 73 4.36 -2.22 8.29
N VAL A 74 3.89 -1.97 9.52
CA VAL A 74 4.05 -0.67 10.17
C VAL A 74 5.53 -0.42 10.44
N ARG A 75 6.03 0.75 10.03
CA ARG A 75 7.42 1.16 10.20
C ARG A 75 7.59 2.15 11.33
N GLU A 76 6.65 3.07 11.45
CA GLU A 76 6.72 4.16 12.41
C GLU A 76 5.31 4.62 12.77
N GLN A 77 5.12 4.98 14.03
CA GLN A 77 3.92 5.65 14.52
C GLN A 77 4.34 6.83 15.38
N GLU A 78 3.82 8.02 15.07
CA GLU A 78 4.00 9.22 15.87
C GLU A 78 2.69 9.98 15.96
N GLY A 79 2.10 10.04 17.17
CA GLY A 79 0.85 10.74 17.39
C GLY A 79 -0.29 10.13 16.57
N ALA A 80 -0.76 10.83 15.54
CA ALA A 80 -1.80 10.36 14.61
C ALA A 80 -1.24 9.98 13.23
N SER A 81 0.07 9.91 13.08
CA SER A 81 0.73 9.60 11.81
C SER A 81 1.29 8.17 11.88
N VAL A 82 0.93 7.32 10.92
CA VAL A 82 1.41 5.93 10.85
C VAL A 82 2.02 5.68 9.48
N THR A 83 3.31 5.34 9.43
CA THR A 83 4.02 5.00 8.20
C THR A 83 4.04 3.49 8.01
N VAL A 84 3.66 3.04 6.81
CA VAL A 84 3.51 1.63 6.45
C VAL A 84 4.27 1.37 5.16
N ALA A 85 5.00 0.25 5.13
CA ALA A 85 5.52 -0.33 3.90
C ALA A 85 4.54 -1.40 3.40
N VAL A 86 4.06 -1.26 2.18
CA VAL A 86 3.07 -2.14 1.56
C VAL A 86 3.73 -2.88 0.41
N TYR A 87 3.55 -4.19 0.40
CA TYR A 87 4.15 -5.13 -0.53
C TYR A 87 3.06 -5.84 -1.33
N GLN A 88 3.27 -5.92 -2.63
CA GLN A 88 2.35 -6.60 -3.54
C GLN A 88 3.12 -7.51 -4.47
N TYR A 89 2.86 -8.81 -4.40
CA TYR A 89 3.42 -9.75 -5.34
C TYR A 89 2.73 -9.57 -6.70
N TYR A 90 3.53 -9.51 -7.75
CA TYR A 90 3.07 -9.35 -9.12
C TYR A 90 3.82 -10.30 -10.04
N GLU A 91 3.07 -11.05 -10.85
CA GLU A 91 3.62 -11.96 -11.86
C GLU A 91 3.17 -11.50 -13.25
N SER A 92 4.13 -11.20 -14.13
CA SER A 92 3.83 -10.96 -15.54
C SER A 92 3.77 -12.28 -16.29
N GLY A 93 2.62 -12.94 -16.26
CA GLY A 93 2.36 -14.13 -17.06
C GLY A 93 1.26 -13.87 -18.08
N SER A 94 1.47 -14.28 -19.33
CA SER A 94 0.37 -14.44 -20.27
C SER A 94 -0.22 -15.83 -20.08
N PHE A 95 -1.55 -15.92 -19.94
CA PHE A 95 -2.22 -17.23 -19.91
C PHE A 95 -1.95 -18.04 -21.20
N PHE A 96 -1.62 -17.36 -22.32
CA PHE A 96 -1.23 -17.98 -23.60
C PHE A 96 -0.23 -17.13 -24.42
N PRO A 97 0.91 -17.71 -24.85
CA PRO A 97 1.47 -19.01 -24.44
C PRO A 97 1.87 -18.98 -22.95
N PRO A 98 1.87 -20.12 -22.23
CA PRO A 98 2.32 -20.16 -20.84
C PRO A 98 3.82 -19.93 -20.79
N ASP A 99 4.23 -18.68 -20.67
CA ASP A 99 5.53 -18.34 -20.12
C ASP A 99 5.45 -18.42 -18.60
N GLN A 100 6.50 -18.97 -17.98
CA GLN A 100 6.68 -18.78 -16.54
C GLN A 100 7.07 -17.31 -16.36
N GLY A 101 6.04 -16.49 -16.23
CA GLY A 101 6.16 -15.06 -16.12
C GLY A 101 7.22 -14.64 -15.11
N GLU A 102 7.86 -13.50 -15.35
CA GLU A 102 8.72 -12.90 -14.34
C GLU A 102 7.85 -12.44 -13.16
N ALA A 103 8.37 -12.64 -11.96
CA ALA A 103 7.66 -12.31 -10.72
C ALA A 103 8.50 -11.37 -9.88
N VAL A 104 7.87 -10.32 -9.36
CA VAL A 104 8.50 -9.31 -8.52
C VAL A 104 7.58 -8.93 -7.36
N TRP A 105 8.19 -8.42 -6.29
CA TRP A 105 7.45 -7.72 -5.25
C TRP A 105 7.48 -6.23 -5.54
N GLY A 106 6.30 -5.65 -5.66
CA GLY A 106 6.11 -4.21 -5.61
C GLY A 106 6.25 -3.71 -4.18
N LEU A 107 6.79 -2.52 -4.03
CA LEU A 107 6.94 -1.84 -2.75
C LEU A 107 6.46 -0.40 -2.87
N THR A 108 5.58 -0.01 -1.96
CA THR A 108 5.29 1.41 -1.73
C THR A 108 5.29 1.72 -0.25
N CYS A 109 5.58 2.97 0.09
CA CYS A 109 5.42 3.45 1.46
C CYS A 109 4.41 4.58 1.52
N ARG A 110 3.54 4.51 2.53
CA ARG A 110 2.50 5.51 2.82
C ARG A 110 2.57 5.93 4.26
N THR A 111 2.44 7.22 4.50
CA THR A 111 2.06 7.72 5.83
C THR A 111 0.56 7.99 5.82
N TYR A 112 -0.15 7.35 6.74
CA TYR A 112 -1.54 7.63 7.04
C TYR A 112 -1.63 8.65 8.18
N GLU A 113 -2.25 9.79 7.91
CA GLU A 113 -2.59 10.77 8.93
C GLU A 113 -4.02 10.50 9.39
N VAL A 114 -4.17 9.83 10.54
CA VAL A 114 -5.47 9.44 11.13
C VAL A 114 -5.98 10.52 12.09
N THR A 115 -6.05 11.77 11.60
CA THR A 115 -6.69 12.87 12.33
C THR A 115 -8.22 12.78 12.21
N ARG A 116 -8.99 13.87 12.29
CA ARG A 116 -10.46 13.80 12.09
C ARG A 116 -10.85 13.12 10.78
N GLU A 117 -10.06 13.38 9.74
CA GLU A 117 -10.12 12.70 8.45
C GLU A 117 -8.87 11.83 8.33
N VAL A 118 -9.02 10.66 7.70
CA VAL A 118 -7.88 9.80 7.38
C VAL A 118 -7.39 10.21 5.99
N THR A 119 -6.10 10.48 5.87
CA THR A 119 -5.48 10.78 4.57
C THR A 119 -4.21 9.96 4.41
N ALA A 120 -3.89 9.58 3.18
CA ALA A 120 -2.64 8.90 2.84
C ALA A 120 -1.74 9.81 2.02
N ARG A 121 -0.43 9.78 2.30
CA ARG A 121 0.58 10.44 1.47
C ARG A 121 1.69 9.47 1.10
N SER A 122 2.14 9.55 -0.14
CA SER A 122 3.34 8.86 -0.62
C SER A 122 4.58 9.40 0.07
N VAL A 123 5.39 8.51 0.63
CA VAL A 123 6.67 8.86 1.26
C VAL A 123 7.76 7.95 0.73
N THR A 124 9.00 8.40 0.80
CA THR A 124 10.16 7.52 0.64
C THR A 124 10.14 6.48 1.74
N CYS A 125 10.40 5.22 1.39
CA CYS A 125 10.45 4.15 2.37
C CYS A 125 11.54 4.40 3.42
N PRO A 126 11.22 4.28 4.73
CA PRO A 126 12.20 4.48 5.79
C PRO A 126 13.41 3.55 5.65
N ASP A 127 14.56 4.00 6.14
CA ASP A 127 15.79 3.20 6.16
C ASP A 127 15.57 1.85 6.85
N GLY A 128 16.11 0.79 6.26
CA GLY A 128 15.94 -0.59 6.74
C GLY A 128 14.64 -1.26 6.28
N THR A 129 13.81 -0.59 5.47
CA THR A 129 12.69 -1.26 4.77
C THR A 129 13.25 -2.24 3.73
N PRO A 130 13.03 -3.56 3.85
CA PRO A 130 13.48 -4.52 2.86
C PRO A 130 12.69 -4.36 1.55
N ALA A 131 13.33 -4.70 0.42
CA ALA A 131 12.70 -4.64 -0.91
C ALA A 131 11.62 -5.72 -1.12
N THR A 132 11.61 -6.75 -0.27
CA THR A 132 10.62 -7.83 -0.24
C THR A 132 10.18 -8.03 1.21
N PRO A 133 8.96 -8.54 1.45
CA PRO A 133 8.44 -8.74 2.81
C PRO A 133 9.19 -9.80 3.62
#